data_AF-A0A7Y5KUQ7-F1
#
_entry.id   AF-A0A7Y5KUQ7-F1
#
_cell.length_a   1.000
_cell.length_b   1.000
_cell.length_c   1.000
_cell.angle_alpha   90.00
_cell.angle_beta   90.00
_cell.angle_gamma   90.00
#
_symmetry.space_group_name_H-M   'P 1'
#
loop_
_entity.id
_entity.type
_entity.pdbx_description
1 polymer ?
#
loop_
_entity_poly.entity_id
_entity_poly.type
_entity_poly.pdbx_seq_one_letter_code
_entity_poly.pdbx_strand_id
1 'polypeptide(L)'
;MPDPQRLDLSNFAEPVDVQPGREIRLKGSFRSADGATIDAATTTWPEGAPGGSSIDAGGLVDFKNGGFHVVSRDPVSHEVVAVATGEDAPACAVAGVSAPCLPLRTVHLARSRFMTREEFRESMKGAITIELVDPPPPVAVPAYVPVQNALTSPFAVGAYGVVALFAIVGLVLMTRRRRAQSPEGRMRTLAARVERKLRTCEAELRATLEPVVKKTLVAVSSGRLDAKSREGLRVADVLARVETRIDEMSVEKRAAEEQRAADELVLEMETALEAARETAAL
;
A
#
# COMPACT_ATOMS: atom_id res chain seq x y z
N MET A 1 26.95 25.67 25.46
CA MET A 1 25.95 24.86 24.72
C MET A 1 24.58 25.33 25.22
N PRO A 2 23.60 25.59 24.35
CA PRO A 2 22.25 25.86 24.81
C PRO A 2 21.75 24.66 25.63
N ASP A 3 21.03 24.92 26.72
CA ASP A 3 20.46 23.86 27.54
C ASP A 3 19.47 23.03 26.70
N PRO A 4 19.47 21.70 26.84
CA PRO A 4 18.57 20.84 26.08
C PRO A 4 17.11 21.21 26.37
N GLN A 5 16.37 21.56 25.32
CA GLN A 5 14.95 21.90 25.44
C GLN A 5 14.14 20.64 25.70
N ARG A 6 13.35 20.62 26.78
CA ARG A 6 12.44 19.51 27.05
C ARG A 6 11.21 19.63 26.16
N LEU A 7 10.82 18.53 25.54
CA LEU A 7 9.60 18.47 24.73
C LEU A 7 8.35 18.58 25.62
N ASP A 8 7.52 19.60 25.38
CA ASP A 8 6.25 19.80 26.08
C ASP A 8 5.10 19.08 25.38
N LEU A 9 4.50 18.12 26.08
CA LEU A 9 3.36 17.33 25.58
C LEU A 9 2.04 18.11 25.56
N SER A 10 2.00 19.31 26.13
CA SER A 10 0.82 20.18 26.15
C SER A 10 0.56 20.83 24.78
N ASN A 11 1.64 21.00 24.00
CA ASN A 11 1.60 21.57 22.66
C ASN A 11 1.18 20.52 21.62
N PHE A 12 0.56 20.97 20.53
CA PHE A 12 0.31 20.10 19.36
C PHE A 12 1.50 20.05 18.41
N ALA A 13 2.33 21.10 18.41
CA ALA A 13 3.56 21.18 17.66
C ALA A 13 4.54 22.08 18.42
N GLU A 14 5.79 21.63 18.55
CA GLU A 14 6.86 22.40 19.20
C GLU A 14 7.73 23.06 18.11
N PRO A 15 7.78 24.40 18.00
CA PRO A 15 8.67 25.06 17.05
C PRO A 15 10.13 24.80 17.44
N VAL A 16 10.99 24.59 16.44
CA VAL A 16 12.42 24.39 16.64
C VAL A 16 13.18 25.38 15.77
N ASP A 17 13.95 26.26 16.40
CA ASP A 17 14.77 27.25 15.70
C ASP A 17 16.04 26.60 15.13
N VAL A 18 15.92 26.01 13.94
CA VAL A 18 17.01 25.30 13.29
C VAL A 18 17.00 25.59 11.79
N GLN A 19 18.18 25.92 11.25
CA GLN A 19 18.34 26.20 9.83
C GLN A 19 18.23 24.92 9.00
N PRO A 20 17.73 24.99 7.75
CA PRO A 20 17.77 23.88 6.81
C PRO A 20 19.18 23.29 6.67
N GLY A 21 19.27 21.95 6.60
CA GLY A 21 20.51 21.19 6.54
C GLY A 21 21.20 20.95 7.89
N ARG A 22 20.67 21.50 9.00
CA ARG A 22 21.19 21.25 10.35
C ARG A 22 20.49 20.09 11.04
N GLU A 23 21.21 19.44 11.93
CA GLU A 23 20.74 18.28 12.68
C GLU A 23 20.17 18.68 14.04
N ILE A 24 19.10 18.01 14.42
CA ILE A 24 18.60 17.95 15.79
C ILE A 24 18.69 16.51 16.28
N ARG A 25 18.93 16.37 17.58
CA ARG A 25 18.96 15.09 18.27
C ARG A 25 17.89 15.09 19.35
N LEU A 26 17.01 14.10 19.30
CA LEU A 26 16.00 13.86 20.31
C LEU A 26 16.45 12.67 21.16
N LYS A 27 16.55 12.88 22.47
CA LYS A 27 16.97 11.85 23.43
C LYS A 27 15.91 11.60 24.49
N GLY A 28 15.72 10.33 24.79
CA GLY A 28 14.87 9.87 25.87
C GLY A 28 13.53 9.33 25.37
N SER A 29 12.71 8.93 26.32
CA SER A 29 11.42 8.32 26.07
C SER A 29 10.43 8.66 27.17
N PHE A 30 9.16 8.41 26.88
CA PHE A 30 8.10 8.40 27.84
C PHE A 30 7.59 6.98 28.04
N ARG A 31 7.25 6.62 29.26
CA ARG A 31 6.52 5.41 29.59
C ARG A 31 5.06 5.76 29.90
N SER A 32 4.13 5.17 29.17
CA SER A 32 2.69 5.32 29.42
C SER A 32 2.20 4.34 30.49
N ALA A 33 0.99 4.57 31.01
CA ALA A 33 0.38 3.74 32.06
C ALA A 33 0.12 2.28 31.63
N ASP A 34 -0.04 2.02 30.34
CA ASP A 34 -0.15 0.68 29.75
C ASP A 34 1.20 -0.07 29.65
N GLY A 35 2.28 0.55 30.10
CA GLY A 35 3.63 -0.02 30.08
C GLY A 35 4.39 0.17 28.77
N ALA A 36 3.79 0.77 27.74
CA ALA A 36 4.48 1.07 26.50
C ALA A 36 5.56 2.14 26.72
N THR A 37 6.66 2.03 25.98
CA THR A 37 7.75 3.01 25.95
C THR A 37 7.73 3.71 24.60
N ILE A 38 7.52 5.02 24.60
CA ILE A 38 7.32 5.84 23.41
C ILE A 38 8.46 6.84 23.34
N ASP A 39 9.32 6.71 22.34
CA ASP A 39 10.33 7.73 22.02
C ASP A 39 9.84 8.62 20.86
N ALA A 40 10.72 9.46 20.33
CA ALA A 40 10.34 10.39 19.28
C ALA A 40 9.88 9.69 17.98
N ALA A 41 10.42 8.52 17.64
CA ALA A 41 10.19 7.84 16.36
C ALA A 41 9.56 6.43 16.48
N THR A 42 9.59 5.81 17.64
CA THR A 42 9.14 4.44 17.88
C THR A 42 8.25 4.30 19.11
N THR A 43 7.42 3.25 19.09
CA THR A 43 6.67 2.77 20.26
C THR A 43 7.06 1.33 20.52
N THR A 44 7.55 1.04 21.73
CA THR A 44 7.91 -0.30 22.19
C THR A 44 6.84 -0.82 23.16
N TRP A 45 6.23 -1.95 22.83
CA TRP A 45 5.18 -2.59 23.62
C TRP A 45 5.75 -3.66 24.57
N PRO A 46 5.22 -3.78 25.80
CA PRO A 46 5.64 -4.82 26.74
C PRO A 46 5.13 -6.20 26.32
N GLU A 47 5.72 -7.27 26.89
CA GLU A 47 5.32 -8.65 26.62
C GLU A 47 3.84 -8.93 26.93
N GLY A 48 3.29 -8.27 27.95
CA GLY A 48 1.87 -8.39 28.34
C GLY A 48 0.89 -7.64 27.44
N ALA A 49 1.34 -6.94 26.40
CA ALA A 49 0.46 -6.24 25.48
C ALA A 49 -0.28 -7.21 24.54
N PRO A 50 -1.48 -6.85 24.03
CA PRO A 50 -2.12 -7.60 22.96
C PRO A 50 -1.21 -7.68 21.72
N GLY A 51 -0.72 -8.88 21.40
CA GLY A 51 0.26 -9.10 20.32
C GLY A 51 1.70 -9.33 20.78
N GLY A 52 1.96 -9.28 22.10
CA GLY A 52 3.28 -9.54 22.69
C GLY A 52 4.25 -8.37 22.54
N SER A 53 5.50 -8.59 22.94
CA SER A 53 6.56 -7.59 22.82
C SER A 53 6.84 -7.25 21.36
N SER A 54 6.72 -5.98 21.00
CA SER A 54 6.90 -5.50 19.63
C SER A 54 7.40 -4.06 19.60
N ILE A 55 7.98 -3.65 18.48
CA ILE A 55 8.43 -2.29 18.23
C ILE A 55 7.76 -1.79 16.95
N ASP A 56 6.88 -0.80 17.10
CA ASP A 56 6.16 -0.19 15.99
C ASP A 56 6.87 1.06 15.49
N ALA A 57 6.90 1.21 14.17
CA ALA A 57 7.29 2.46 13.53
C ALA A 57 6.17 3.48 13.71
N GLY A 58 6.44 4.56 14.46
CA GLY A 58 5.42 5.52 14.86
C GLY A 58 5.54 5.86 16.33
N GLY A 59 6.46 6.77 16.64
CA GLY A 59 6.64 7.35 17.96
C GLY A 59 5.79 8.60 18.17
N LEU A 60 6.29 9.47 19.05
CA LEU A 60 5.60 10.67 19.45
C LEU A 60 5.60 11.78 18.38
N VAL A 61 6.61 11.86 17.52
CA VAL A 61 6.84 12.99 16.61
C VAL A 61 6.55 12.63 15.16
N ASP A 62 5.89 13.54 14.44
CA ASP A 62 5.70 13.45 13.00
C ASP A 62 6.73 14.26 12.20
N PHE A 63 7.96 13.73 12.11
CA PHE A 63 9.10 14.43 11.49
C PHE A 63 8.81 14.93 10.08
N LYS A 64 8.22 14.09 9.23
CA LYS A 64 7.99 14.43 7.82
C LYS A 64 7.11 15.66 7.67
N ASN A 65 5.99 15.72 8.39
CA ASN A 65 5.07 16.84 8.29
C ASN A 65 5.54 18.07 9.09
N GLY A 66 6.58 17.90 9.92
CA GLY A 66 7.27 18.96 10.66
C GLY A 66 8.43 19.63 9.91
N GLY A 67 8.76 19.17 8.70
CA GLY A 67 9.92 19.68 7.94
C GLY A 67 11.25 19.05 8.33
N PHE A 68 11.22 17.81 8.81
CA PHE A 68 12.41 17.05 9.20
C PHE A 68 12.52 15.71 8.47
N HIS A 69 13.75 15.31 8.17
CA HIS A 69 14.09 13.98 7.67
C HIS A 69 14.88 13.21 8.73
N VAL A 70 14.39 12.04 9.14
CA VAL A 70 15.09 11.19 10.12
C VAL A 70 16.29 10.51 9.44
N VAL A 71 17.49 10.76 9.95
CA VAL A 71 18.75 10.19 9.45
C VAL A 71 19.16 8.96 10.25
N SER A 72 18.92 8.97 11.56
CA SER A 72 19.26 7.85 12.45
C SER A 72 18.18 7.66 13.52
N ARG A 73 18.00 6.42 13.95
CA ARG A 73 17.13 6.02 15.06
C ARG A 73 17.75 4.85 15.82
N ASP A 74 17.81 4.95 17.12
CA ASP A 74 18.18 3.88 18.03
C ASP A 74 17.05 3.70 19.07
N PRO A 75 16.24 2.63 18.96
CA PRO A 75 15.14 2.37 19.88
C PRO A 75 15.61 1.85 21.26
N VAL A 76 16.89 1.44 21.39
CA VAL A 76 17.46 0.96 22.67
C VAL A 76 17.98 2.14 23.47
N SER A 77 18.73 3.05 22.84
CA SER A 77 19.20 4.28 23.49
C SER A 77 18.15 5.40 23.50
N HIS A 78 17.00 5.19 22.83
CA HIS A 78 15.96 6.19 22.60
C HIS A 78 16.49 7.48 22.00
N GLU A 79 17.34 7.36 20.98
CA GLU A 79 17.95 8.48 20.28
C GLU A 79 17.46 8.56 18.85
N VAL A 80 17.07 9.75 18.41
CA VAL A 80 16.67 10.02 17.03
C VAL A 80 17.42 11.25 16.53
N VAL A 81 18.09 11.11 15.39
CA VAL A 81 18.74 12.22 14.69
C VAL A 81 17.93 12.57 13.45
N ALA A 82 17.57 13.84 13.33
CA ALA A 82 16.81 14.34 12.19
C ALA A 82 17.43 15.63 11.64
N VAL A 83 17.37 15.79 10.32
CA VAL A 83 17.87 16.97 9.60
C VAL A 83 16.69 17.84 9.20
N ALA A 84 16.77 19.14 9.48
CA ALA A 84 15.81 20.11 8.98
C ALA A 84 15.90 20.20 7.45
N THR A 85 14.80 19.95 6.74
CA THR A 85 14.85 19.86 5.26
C THR A 85 14.75 21.21 4.57
N GLY A 86 14.11 22.20 5.22
CA GLY A 86 13.72 23.45 4.57
C GLY A 86 12.55 23.30 3.58
N GLU A 87 11.92 22.13 3.54
CA GLU A 87 10.70 21.87 2.77
C GLU A 87 9.45 22.36 3.52
N ASP A 88 8.31 22.37 2.82
CA ASP A 88 7.02 22.71 3.42
C ASP A 88 6.71 21.83 4.63
N ALA A 89 6.39 22.47 5.77
CA ALA A 89 6.02 21.81 7.01
C ALA A 89 4.51 21.99 7.27
N PRO A 90 3.64 21.21 6.60
CA PRO A 90 2.19 21.46 6.61
C PRO A 90 1.58 21.34 8.00
N ALA A 91 2.12 20.47 8.87
CA ALA A 91 1.61 20.36 10.24
C ALA A 91 1.95 21.59 11.09
N CYS A 92 3.08 22.26 10.84
CA CYS A 92 3.44 23.51 11.51
C CYS A 92 2.48 24.64 11.12
N ALA A 93 2.17 24.75 9.82
CA ALA A 93 1.22 25.73 9.30
C ALA A 93 -0.19 25.53 9.90
N VAL A 94 -0.68 24.29 9.97
CA VAL A 94 -1.97 23.97 10.59
C VAL A 94 -1.97 24.29 12.09
N ALA A 95 -0.85 24.09 12.77
CA ALA A 95 -0.69 24.42 14.19
C ALA A 95 -0.44 25.92 14.44
N GLY A 96 -0.24 26.74 13.40
CA GLY A 96 0.01 28.17 13.53
C GLY A 96 1.38 28.50 14.15
N VAL A 97 2.38 27.62 14.01
CA VAL A 97 3.73 27.80 14.55
C VAL A 97 4.78 27.95 13.43
N SER A 98 5.95 28.49 13.75
CA SER A 98 7.06 28.61 12.80
C SER A 98 7.59 27.24 12.38
N ALA A 99 7.94 27.12 11.09
CA ALA A 99 8.61 25.94 10.54
C ALA A 99 10.14 26.10 10.63
N PRO A 100 10.90 25.01 10.86
CA PRO A 100 10.41 23.65 11.12
C PRO A 100 9.89 23.49 12.57
N CYS A 101 9.03 22.51 12.79
CA CYS A 101 8.46 22.20 14.11
C CYS A 101 8.39 20.68 14.31
N LEU A 102 8.10 20.26 15.54
CA LEU A 102 7.89 18.86 15.91
C LEU A 102 6.40 18.65 16.19
N PRO A 103 5.60 18.22 15.20
CA PRO A 103 4.20 17.91 15.42
C PRO A 103 4.08 16.68 16.29
N LEU A 104 3.28 16.78 17.36
CA LEU A 104 3.10 15.71 18.32
C LEU A 104 1.88 14.86 17.97
N ARG A 105 2.07 13.55 17.93
CA ARG A 105 1.03 12.55 17.67
C ARG A 105 0.20 12.22 18.92
N THR A 106 0.17 13.09 19.93
CA THR A 106 -0.49 12.87 21.22
C THR A 106 -1.98 12.53 21.06
N VAL A 107 -2.70 13.19 20.14
CA VAL A 107 -4.11 12.87 19.85
C VAL A 107 -4.26 11.49 19.23
N HIS A 108 -3.37 11.11 18.30
CA HIS A 108 -3.43 9.80 17.66
C HIS A 108 -3.14 8.69 18.66
N LEU A 109 -2.11 8.88 19.49
CA LEU A 109 -1.70 7.93 20.53
C LEU A 109 -2.76 7.80 21.64
N ALA A 110 -3.38 8.90 22.05
CA ALA A 110 -4.48 8.90 23.01
C ALA A 110 -5.70 8.13 22.46
N ARG A 111 -6.11 8.42 21.21
CA ARG A 111 -7.23 7.71 20.55
C ARG A 111 -7.00 6.21 20.43
N SER A 112 -5.77 5.78 20.11
CA SER A 112 -5.44 4.35 20.04
C SER A 112 -5.58 3.62 21.38
N ARG A 113 -5.58 4.38 22.49
CA ARG A 113 -5.70 3.88 23.86
C ARG A 113 -7.05 4.22 24.50
N PHE A 114 -8.02 4.69 23.71
CA PHE A 114 -9.36 5.08 24.17
C PHE A 114 -9.35 6.07 25.35
N MET A 115 -8.39 6.99 25.36
CA MET A 115 -8.25 8.05 26.37
C MET A 115 -8.27 9.43 25.73
N THR A 116 -8.57 10.45 26.54
CA THR A 116 -8.41 11.85 26.16
C THR A 116 -6.93 12.21 26.04
N ARG A 117 -6.63 13.31 25.35
CA ARG A 117 -5.25 13.79 25.21
C ARG A 117 -4.65 14.15 26.57
N GLU A 118 -5.45 14.76 27.43
CA GLU A 118 -5.08 15.18 28.77
C GLU A 118 -4.77 13.98 29.67
N GLU A 119 -5.62 12.94 29.67
CA GLU A 119 -5.35 11.68 30.37
C GLU A 119 -4.09 10.98 29.83
N PHE A 120 -3.91 10.94 28.51
CA PHE A 120 -2.71 10.38 27.91
C PHE A 120 -1.47 11.12 28.40
N ARG A 121 -1.47 12.46 28.32
CA ARG A 121 -0.37 13.31 28.79
C ARG A 121 -0.04 13.08 30.27
N GLU A 122 -1.05 13.00 31.14
CA GLU A 122 -0.87 12.76 32.58
C GLU A 122 -0.36 11.36 32.89
N SER A 123 -0.67 10.38 32.04
CA SER A 123 -0.18 9.02 32.19
C SER A 123 1.31 8.85 31.84
N MET A 124 1.90 9.83 31.13
CA MET A 124 3.25 9.74 30.58
C MET A 124 4.31 10.13 31.61
N LYS A 125 5.22 9.20 31.89
CA LYS A 125 6.38 9.41 32.77
C LYS A 125 7.66 9.43 31.98
N GLY A 126 8.53 10.40 32.22
CA GLY A 126 9.80 10.54 31.52
C GLY A 126 9.92 11.88 30.81
N ALA A 127 10.85 11.96 29.87
CA ALA A 127 11.12 13.17 29.11
C ALA A 127 11.81 12.83 27.79
N ILE A 128 11.51 13.63 26.78
CA ILE A 128 12.33 13.73 25.57
C ILE A 128 12.97 15.11 25.58
N THR A 129 14.27 15.15 25.33
CA THR A 129 15.07 16.37 25.22
C THR A 129 15.47 16.59 23.77
N ILE A 130 15.52 17.85 23.35
CA ILE A 130 15.88 18.28 22.00
C ILE A 130 17.22 19.01 22.13
N GLU A 131 18.22 18.50 21.43
CA GLU A 131 19.54 19.10 21.32
C GLU A 131 19.77 19.52 19.87
N LEU A 132 20.18 20.77 19.66
CA LEU A 132 20.73 21.17 18.36
C LEU A 132 22.15 20.64 18.26
N VAL A 133 22.42 19.89 17.19
CA VAL A 133 23.77 19.37 16.94
C VAL A 133 24.57 20.45 16.23
N ASP A 134 25.37 21.20 17.00
CA ASP A 134 26.37 22.11 16.44
C ASP A 134 27.63 21.36 15.97
N PRO A 135 28.25 21.83 14.87
CA PRO A 135 28.49 21.09 13.63
C PRO A 135 29.34 19.81 13.75
N PRO A 136 29.07 18.76 12.94
CA PRO A 136 30.05 17.71 12.68
C PRO A 136 31.26 18.22 11.86
N PRO A 137 32.43 17.56 11.94
CA PRO A 137 33.66 17.89 11.18
C PRO A 137 33.40 17.99 9.67
N PRO A 138 34.32 18.59 8.87
CA PRO A 138 34.12 18.81 7.44
C PRO A 138 34.02 17.47 6.71
N VAL A 139 32.81 16.95 6.58
CA VAL A 139 32.48 15.85 5.69
C VAL A 139 31.73 16.49 4.53
N ALA A 140 32.23 16.26 3.32
CA ALA A 140 31.63 16.71 2.09
C ALA A 140 30.16 16.26 2.05
N VAL A 141 29.26 17.20 2.31
CA VAL A 141 27.82 17.02 2.13
C VAL A 141 27.61 16.84 0.62
N PRO A 142 27.01 15.75 0.11
CA PRO A 142 26.38 15.86 -1.18
C PRO A 142 25.31 16.93 -1.00
N ALA A 143 25.50 18.09 -1.64
CA ALA A 143 24.53 19.17 -1.62
C ALA A 143 23.16 18.59 -1.95
N TYR A 144 22.26 18.54 -0.96
CA TYR A 144 20.86 18.29 -1.23
C TYR A 144 20.37 19.57 -1.90
N VAL A 145 20.48 19.61 -3.23
CA VAL A 145 20.04 20.74 -4.03
C VAL A 145 18.51 20.74 -3.91
N PRO A 146 17.91 21.78 -3.32
CA PRO A 146 16.47 21.87 -3.27
C PRO A 146 15.97 21.89 -4.72
N VAL A 147 15.06 20.99 -5.06
CA VAL A 147 14.32 21.03 -6.34
C VAL A 147 13.29 22.15 -6.23
N GLN A 148 13.78 23.38 -6.12
CA GLN A 148 13.02 24.61 -6.27
C GLN A 148 13.53 25.26 -7.55
N ASN A 149 12.64 25.35 -8.55
CA ASN A 149 12.84 25.85 -9.92
C ASN A 149 13.18 24.78 -10.98
N ALA A 150 12.29 23.82 -11.19
CA ALA A 150 12.30 22.95 -12.39
C ALA A 150 11.07 23.12 -13.29
N LEU A 151 10.39 24.28 -13.23
CA LEU A 151 9.25 24.61 -14.10
C LEU A 151 9.63 25.32 -15.41
N THR A 152 10.92 25.51 -15.70
CA THR A 152 11.35 26.28 -16.89
C THR A 152 12.30 25.55 -17.84
N SER A 153 12.60 24.27 -17.64
CA SER A 153 13.34 23.49 -18.64
C SER A 153 12.42 22.50 -19.38
N PRO A 154 12.34 22.56 -20.72
CA PRO A 154 11.50 21.65 -21.51
C PRO A 154 11.96 20.18 -21.47
N PHE A 155 13.12 19.90 -20.86
CA PHE A 155 13.64 18.53 -20.69
C PHE A 155 13.22 17.86 -19.36
N ALA A 156 12.82 18.62 -18.34
CA ALA A 156 12.38 18.06 -17.05
C ALA A 156 10.95 17.48 -17.07
N VAL A 157 10.14 17.87 -18.07
CA VAL A 157 8.78 17.37 -18.29
C VAL A 157 8.80 15.87 -18.68
N GLY A 158 9.89 15.38 -19.28
CA GLY A 158 9.99 14.00 -19.75
C GLY A 158 10.22 12.95 -18.65
N ALA A 159 11.01 13.26 -17.61
CA ALA A 159 11.41 12.27 -16.60
C ALA A 159 10.51 12.28 -15.35
N TYR A 160 10.10 13.45 -14.86
CA TYR A 160 9.23 13.55 -13.67
C TYR A 160 7.77 13.23 -13.97
N GLY A 161 7.32 13.49 -15.20
CA GLY A 161 6.01 13.03 -15.67
C GLY A 161 5.88 11.51 -15.58
N VAL A 162 6.94 10.78 -15.92
CA VAL A 162 6.98 9.31 -15.90
C VAL A 162 6.99 8.76 -14.47
N VAL A 163 7.79 9.33 -13.56
CA VAL A 163 7.84 8.86 -12.14
C VAL A 163 6.54 9.17 -11.39
N ALA A 164 5.95 10.36 -11.60
CA ALA A 164 4.63 10.68 -11.03
C ALA A 164 3.53 9.78 -11.61
N LEU A 165 3.58 9.46 -12.91
CA LEU A 165 2.69 8.46 -13.51
C LEU A 165 2.87 7.09 -12.87
N PHE A 166 4.10 6.63 -12.66
CA PHE A 166 4.36 5.33 -12.02
C PHE A 166 3.89 5.29 -10.55
N ALA A 167 4.03 6.38 -9.79
CA ALA A 167 3.53 6.46 -8.42
C ALA A 167 1.99 6.46 -8.37
N ILE A 168 1.33 7.22 -9.24
CA ILE A 168 -0.13 7.24 -9.37
C ILE A 168 -0.65 5.88 -9.84
N VAL A 169 -0.01 5.29 -10.86
CA VAL A 169 -0.33 3.94 -11.34
C VAL A 169 -0.12 2.91 -10.24
N GLY A 170 0.96 3.01 -9.46
CA GLY A 170 1.23 2.14 -8.31
C GLY A 170 0.15 2.22 -7.24
N LEU A 171 -0.26 3.43 -6.86
CA LEU A 171 -1.33 3.68 -5.89
C LEU A 171 -2.70 3.17 -6.41
N VAL A 172 -3.01 3.41 -7.68
CA VAL A 172 -4.22 2.91 -8.35
C VAL A 172 -4.23 1.38 -8.43
N LEU A 173 -3.09 0.75 -8.74
CA LEU A 173 -2.96 -0.70 -8.77
C LEU A 173 -3.06 -1.31 -7.37
N MET A 174 -2.48 -0.68 -6.35
CA MET A 174 -2.53 -1.15 -4.97
C MET A 174 -3.95 -1.07 -4.39
N THR A 175 -4.65 0.05 -4.62
CA THR A 175 -6.06 0.20 -4.22
C THR A 175 -6.99 -0.73 -5.01
N ARG A 176 -6.73 -0.94 -6.30
CA ARG A 176 -7.41 -1.97 -7.10
C ARG A 176 -7.14 -3.38 -6.57
N ARG A 177 -5.91 -3.71 -6.17
CA ARG A 177 -5.56 -5.02 -5.59
C ARG A 177 -6.29 -5.25 -4.26
N ARG A 178 -6.30 -4.25 -3.37
CA ARG A 178 -7.06 -4.33 -2.10
C ARG A 178 -8.57 -4.45 -2.34
N ARG A 179 -9.12 -3.69 -3.30
CA ARG A 179 -10.53 -3.80 -3.69
C ARG A 179 -10.85 -5.13 -4.39
N ALA A 180 -9.92 -5.72 -5.13
CA ALA A 180 -10.08 -7.04 -5.75
C ALA A 180 -10.06 -8.17 -4.71
N GLN A 181 -9.34 -7.98 -3.60
CA GLN A 181 -9.28 -8.94 -2.49
C GLN A 181 -10.50 -8.86 -1.54
N SER A 182 -11.33 -7.81 -1.64
CA SER A 182 -12.57 -7.75 -0.85
C SER A 182 -13.57 -8.84 -1.31
N PRO A 183 -14.50 -9.28 -0.44
CA PRO A 183 -15.54 -10.26 -0.82
C PRO A 183 -16.35 -9.82 -2.05
N GLU A 184 -16.68 -8.53 -2.12
CA GLU A 184 -17.35 -7.92 -3.27
C GLU A 184 -16.47 -7.93 -4.53
N GLY A 185 -15.18 -7.62 -4.37
CA GLY A 185 -14.19 -7.69 -5.45
C GLY A 185 -14.10 -9.08 -6.05
N ARG A 186 -14.00 -10.12 -5.19
CA ARG A 186 -13.97 -11.51 -5.60
C ARG A 186 -15.22 -11.90 -6.39
N MET A 187 -16.40 -11.56 -5.89
CA MET A 187 -17.67 -11.87 -6.56
C MET A 187 -17.81 -11.15 -7.91
N ARG A 188 -17.36 -9.89 -8.00
CA ARG A 188 -17.30 -9.15 -9.28
C ARG A 188 -16.34 -9.79 -10.26
N THR A 189 -15.15 -10.19 -9.80
CA THR A 189 -14.16 -10.83 -10.67
C THR A 189 -14.62 -12.20 -11.17
N LEU A 190 -15.33 -12.97 -10.33
CA LEU A 190 -15.94 -14.25 -10.71
C LEU A 190 -17.01 -14.04 -11.79
N ALA A 191 -17.98 -13.15 -11.53
CA ALA A 191 -19.04 -12.84 -12.49
C ALA A 191 -18.49 -12.32 -13.83
N ALA A 192 -17.51 -11.42 -13.82
CA ALA A 192 -16.88 -10.88 -15.02
C ALA A 192 -16.02 -11.92 -15.78
N ARG A 193 -15.51 -12.94 -15.07
CA ARG A 193 -14.78 -14.05 -15.69
C ARG A 193 -15.74 -15.03 -16.37
N VAL A 194 -16.84 -15.38 -15.70
CA VAL A 194 -17.91 -16.19 -16.28
C VAL A 194 -18.49 -15.50 -17.51
N GLU A 195 -18.78 -14.20 -17.46
CA GLU A 195 -19.25 -13.44 -18.63
C GLU A 195 -18.26 -13.52 -19.81
N ARG A 196 -16.96 -13.36 -19.55
CA ARG A 196 -15.94 -13.46 -20.59
C ARG A 196 -15.83 -14.86 -21.18
N LYS A 197 -15.86 -15.90 -20.35
CA LYS A 197 -15.85 -17.31 -20.81
C LYS A 197 -17.11 -17.64 -21.62
N LEU A 198 -18.27 -17.13 -21.21
CA LEU A 198 -19.52 -17.27 -21.96
C LEU A 198 -19.47 -16.64 -23.36
N ARG A 199 -18.73 -15.55 -23.56
CA ARG A 199 -18.58 -14.94 -24.89
C ARG A 199 -17.84 -15.84 -25.89
N THR A 200 -16.96 -16.70 -25.39
CA THR A 200 -16.21 -17.68 -26.20
C THR A 200 -16.91 -19.02 -26.34
N CYS A 201 -18.03 -19.23 -25.63
CA CYS A 201 -18.84 -20.43 -25.76
C CYS A 201 -19.73 -20.39 -27.01
N GLU A 202 -20.32 -21.55 -27.32
CA GLU A 202 -21.28 -21.70 -28.41
C GLU A 202 -22.49 -20.78 -28.23
N ALA A 203 -23.08 -20.38 -29.36
CA ALA A 203 -24.12 -19.36 -29.40
C ALA A 203 -25.37 -19.74 -28.58
N GLU A 204 -25.70 -21.03 -28.52
CA GLU A 204 -26.86 -21.55 -27.79
C GLU A 204 -26.70 -21.39 -26.27
N LEU A 205 -25.58 -21.87 -25.72
CA LEU A 205 -25.27 -21.74 -24.29
C LEU A 205 -25.20 -20.28 -23.86
N ARG A 206 -24.60 -19.43 -24.72
CA ARG A 206 -24.51 -17.99 -24.48
C ARG A 206 -25.89 -17.36 -24.41
N ALA A 207 -26.79 -17.66 -25.35
CA ALA A 207 -28.12 -17.08 -25.37
C ALA A 207 -28.94 -17.36 -24.10
N THR A 208 -28.76 -18.54 -23.49
CA THR A 208 -29.46 -18.91 -22.25
C THR A 208 -28.87 -18.25 -21.00
N LEU A 209 -27.53 -18.21 -20.87
CA LEU A 209 -26.86 -17.81 -19.62
C LEU A 209 -26.47 -16.34 -19.56
N GLU A 210 -26.20 -15.71 -20.70
CA GLU A 210 -25.78 -14.30 -20.76
C GLU A 210 -26.72 -13.33 -20.03
N PRO A 211 -28.06 -13.36 -20.22
CA PRO A 211 -28.93 -12.38 -19.57
C PRO A 211 -28.94 -12.53 -18.05
N VAL A 212 -28.79 -13.76 -17.53
CA VAL A 212 -28.78 -14.05 -16.08
C VAL A 212 -27.46 -13.58 -15.47
N VAL A 213 -26.33 -13.95 -16.07
CA VAL A 213 -24.99 -13.54 -15.58
C VAL A 213 -24.83 -12.03 -15.63
N LYS A 214 -25.33 -11.38 -16.69
CA LYS A 214 -25.29 -9.91 -16.83
C LYS A 214 -26.13 -9.22 -15.75
N LYS A 215 -27.35 -9.70 -15.48
CA LYS A 215 -28.19 -9.17 -14.39
C LYS A 215 -27.51 -9.32 -13.03
N THR A 216 -26.88 -10.47 -12.77
CA THR A 216 -26.12 -10.68 -11.54
C THR A 216 -24.95 -9.71 -11.44
N LEU A 217 -24.17 -9.52 -12.50
CA LEU A 217 -23.05 -8.58 -12.53
C LEU A 217 -23.50 -7.13 -12.26
N VAL A 218 -24.64 -6.72 -12.80
CA VAL A 218 -25.25 -5.41 -12.52
C VAL A 218 -25.70 -5.30 -11.05
N ALA A 219 -26.32 -6.34 -10.48
CA ALA A 219 -26.74 -6.34 -9.08
C ALA A 219 -25.55 -6.24 -8.11
N VAL A 220 -24.44 -6.91 -8.40
CA VAL A 220 -23.22 -6.86 -7.58
C VAL A 220 -22.44 -5.56 -7.76
N SER A 221 -22.39 -5.02 -8.98
CA SER A 221 -21.71 -3.73 -9.22
C SER A 221 -22.45 -2.54 -8.62
N SER A 222 -23.79 -2.58 -8.61
CA SER A 222 -24.63 -1.55 -8.00
C SER A 222 -24.81 -1.69 -6.48
N GLY A 223 -24.18 -2.68 -5.84
CA GLY A 223 -24.25 -2.89 -4.38
C GLY A 223 -25.60 -3.39 -3.88
N ARG A 224 -26.49 -3.86 -4.78
CA ARG A 224 -27.81 -4.41 -4.41
C ARG A 224 -27.74 -5.82 -3.84
N LEU A 225 -26.62 -6.52 -4.05
CA LEU A 225 -26.36 -7.85 -3.51
C LEU A 225 -25.12 -7.78 -2.62
N ASP A 226 -25.31 -7.90 -1.31
CA ASP A 226 -24.20 -7.98 -0.36
C ASP A 226 -23.48 -9.33 -0.50
N ALA A 227 -22.20 -9.28 -0.84
CA ALA A 227 -21.35 -10.45 -1.01
C ALA A 227 -21.12 -11.26 0.28
N LYS A 228 -21.37 -10.66 1.46
CA LYS A 228 -21.27 -11.35 2.76
C LYS A 228 -22.60 -11.97 3.20
N SER A 229 -23.70 -11.64 2.53
CA SER A 229 -25.01 -12.20 2.85
C SER A 229 -25.12 -13.67 2.44
N ARG A 230 -26.06 -14.40 3.05
CA ARG A 230 -26.36 -15.80 2.66
C ARG A 230 -26.76 -15.92 1.19
N GLU A 231 -27.46 -14.92 0.66
CA GLU A 231 -27.86 -14.87 -0.75
C GLU A 231 -26.66 -14.62 -1.66
N GLY A 232 -25.77 -13.69 -1.30
CA GLY A 232 -24.52 -13.43 -2.02
C GLY A 232 -23.62 -14.66 -2.10
N LEU A 233 -23.48 -15.40 -1.00
CA LEU A 233 -22.71 -16.65 -0.98
C LEU A 233 -23.32 -17.74 -1.88
N ARG A 234 -24.66 -17.88 -1.89
CA ARG A 234 -25.35 -18.83 -2.79
C ARG A 234 -25.14 -18.47 -4.25
N VAL A 235 -25.23 -17.18 -4.59
CA VAL A 235 -25.00 -16.71 -5.96
C VAL A 235 -23.55 -16.93 -6.39
N ALA A 236 -22.58 -16.67 -5.49
CA ALA A 236 -21.17 -16.92 -5.77
C ALA A 236 -20.89 -18.42 -6.03
N ASP A 237 -21.50 -19.30 -5.24
CA ASP A 237 -21.35 -20.76 -5.40
C ASP A 237 -21.99 -21.29 -6.70
N VAL A 238 -23.15 -20.76 -7.11
CA VAL A 238 -23.75 -21.07 -8.42
C VAL A 238 -22.85 -20.58 -9.56
N LEU A 239 -22.33 -19.35 -9.48
CA LEU A 239 -21.42 -18.82 -10.50
C LEU A 239 -20.12 -19.64 -10.61
N ALA A 240 -19.58 -20.11 -9.48
CA ALA A 240 -18.41 -20.97 -9.47
C ALA A 240 -18.68 -22.31 -10.16
N ARG A 241 -19.84 -22.93 -9.92
CA ARG A 241 -20.26 -24.16 -10.60
C ARG A 241 -20.44 -23.97 -12.11
N VAL A 242 -21.02 -22.84 -12.52
CA VAL A 242 -21.13 -22.49 -13.95
C VAL A 242 -19.75 -22.30 -14.57
N GLU A 243 -18.81 -21.65 -13.87
CA GLU A 243 -17.43 -21.50 -14.36
C GLU A 243 -16.77 -22.86 -14.60
N THR A 244 -16.80 -23.76 -13.60
CA THR A 244 -16.24 -25.10 -13.71
C THR A 244 -16.84 -25.85 -14.89
N ARG A 245 -18.17 -25.77 -15.08
CA ARG A 245 -18.83 -26.46 -16.19
C ARG A 245 -18.42 -25.92 -17.56
N ILE A 246 -18.21 -24.60 -17.68
CA ILE A 246 -17.71 -23.98 -18.91
C ILE A 246 -16.27 -24.44 -19.19
N ASP A 247 -15.44 -24.54 -18.16
CA ASP A 247 -14.05 -25.01 -18.31
C ASP A 247 -13.99 -26.47 -18.76
N GLU A 248 -14.79 -27.36 -18.18
CA GLU A 248 -14.94 -28.75 -18.60
C GLU A 248 -15.28 -28.85 -20.10
N MET A 249 -16.32 -28.14 -20.55
CA MET A 249 -16.71 -28.15 -21.97
C MET A 249 -15.61 -27.60 -22.88
N SER A 250 -14.84 -26.61 -22.43
CA SER A 250 -13.74 -26.06 -23.22
C SER A 250 -12.57 -27.05 -23.37
N VAL A 251 -12.29 -27.85 -22.35
CA VAL A 251 -11.26 -28.89 -22.38
C VAL A 251 -11.71 -30.05 -23.27
N GLU A 252 -12.97 -30.49 -23.14
CA GLU A 252 -13.55 -31.51 -24.00
C GLU A 252 -13.49 -31.12 -25.48
N LYS A 253 -13.82 -29.86 -25.80
CA LYS A 253 -13.74 -29.36 -27.17
C LYS A 253 -12.32 -29.36 -27.71
N ARG A 254 -11.33 -28.92 -26.93
CA ARG A 254 -9.92 -28.96 -27.35
C ARG A 254 -9.43 -30.37 -27.58
N ALA A 255 -9.77 -31.30 -26.69
CA ALA A 255 -9.42 -32.71 -26.86
C ALA A 255 -10.03 -33.29 -28.15
N ALA A 256 -11.28 -32.93 -28.47
CA ALA A 256 -11.92 -33.34 -29.71
C ALA A 256 -11.28 -32.70 -30.96
N GLU A 257 -10.84 -31.44 -30.89
CA GLU A 257 -10.12 -30.76 -31.97
C GLU A 257 -8.72 -31.37 -32.20
N GLU A 258 -7.99 -31.68 -31.12
CA GLU A 258 -6.68 -32.34 -31.19
C GLU A 258 -6.78 -33.75 -31.78
N GLN A 259 -7.81 -34.53 -31.42
CA GLN A 259 -8.06 -35.84 -32.01
C GLN A 259 -8.32 -35.74 -33.52
N ARG A 260 -9.16 -34.78 -33.95
CA ARG A 260 -9.42 -34.58 -35.39
C ARG A 260 -8.17 -34.17 -36.15
N ALA A 261 -7.34 -33.29 -35.59
CA ALA A 261 -6.08 -32.89 -36.22
C ALA A 261 -5.10 -34.07 -36.31
N ALA A 262 -5.06 -34.94 -35.31
CA ALA A 262 -4.25 -36.16 -35.35
C ALA A 262 -4.74 -37.12 -36.44
N ASP A 263 -6.06 -37.32 -36.55
CA ASP A 263 -6.66 -38.17 -37.58
C ASP A 263 -6.39 -37.62 -39.00
N GLU A 264 -6.46 -36.29 -39.18
CA GLU A 264 -6.13 -35.62 -40.45
C GLU A 264 -4.65 -35.81 -40.83
N LEU A 265 -3.72 -35.66 -39.89
CA LEU A 265 -2.30 -35.88 -40.14
C LEU A 265 -2.00 -37.34 -40.50
N VAL A 266 -2.71 -38.30 -39.90
CA VAL A 266 -2.57 -39.73 -40.26
C VAL A 266 -3.02 -39.94 -41.70
N LEU A 267 -4.15 -39.36 -42.11
CA LEU A 267 -4.63 -39.43 -43.49
C LEU A 267 -3.65 -38.78 -44.50
N GLU A 268 -3.05 -37.64 -44.15
CA GLU A 268 -2.02 -37.01 -44.98
C GLU A 268 -0.75 -37.87 -45.10
N MET A 269 -0.34 -38.54 -44.03
CA MET A 269 0.80 -39.47 -44.06
C MET A 269 0.51 -40.72 -44.89
N GLU A 270 -0.70 -41.29 -44.78
CA GLU A 270 -1.13 -42.45 -45.56
C GLU A 270 -1.15 -42.12 -47.06
N THR A 271 -1.71 -40.96 -47.43
CA THR A 271 -1.76 -40.50 -48.83
C THR A 271 -0.35 -40.21 -49.38
N ALA A 272 0.56 -39.64 -48.59
CA ALA A 272 1.96 -39.44 -48.99
C ALA A 272 2.72 -40.77 -49.17
N LEU A 273 2.48 -41.75 -48.30
CA LEU A 273 3.07 -43.09 -48.40
C LEU A 273 2.58 -43.85 -49.63
N GLU A 274 1.29 -43.71 -49.97
CA GLU A 274 0.71 -44.32 -51.16
C GLU A 274 1.31 -43.73 -52.44
N ALA A 275 1.42 -42.39 -52.53
CA ALA A 275 2.07 -41.72 -53.65
C ALA A 275 3.56 -42.14 -53.81
N ALA A 276 4.30 -42.27 -52.70
CA ALA A 276 5.68 -42.74 -52.75
C ALA A 276 5.79 -44.19 -53.28
N ARG A 277 4.86 -45.08 -52.89
CA ARG A 277 4.81 -46.45 -53.40
C ARG A 277 4.51 -46.51 -54.90
N GLU A 278 3.59 -45.69 -55.39
CA GLU A 278 3.28 -45.61 -56.83
C GLU A 278 4.50 -45.18 -57.64
N THR A 279 5.26 -44.18 -57.17
CA THR A 279 6.49 -43.75 -57.86
C THR A 279 7.61 -44.80 -57.86
N ALA A 280 7.67 -45.67 -56.85
CA ALA A 280 8.67 -46.73 -56.76
C ALA A 280 8.34 -47.96 -57.62
N ALA A 281 7.08 -48.07 -58.09
CA ALA A 281 6.62 -49.16 -58.95
C ALA A 281 6.74 -48.87 -60.46
N LEU A 282 7.12 -47.65 -60.82
CA LEU A 282 7.43 -47.19 -62.19
C LEU A 282 8.93 -47.34 -62.49
#